data_AF-A0A5K1E4A7-F1
#
_entry.id   AF-A0A5K1E4A7-F1
#
_cell.length_a   1.000
_cell.length_b   1.000
_cell.length_c   1.000
_cell.angle_alpha   90.00
_cell.angle_beta   90.00
_cell.angle_gamma   90.00
#
_symmetry.space_group_name_H-M   'P 1'
#
loop_
_entity.id
_entity.type
_entity.pdbx_description
1 polymer ?
#
loop_
_entity_poly.entity_id
_entity_poly.type
_entity_poly.pdbx_seq_one_letter_code
_entity_poly.pdbx_strand_id
1 'polypeptide(L)' 'DIINLLCENLEVYRTGQAKIGKHELEKLTVDERDRRLKLVLAAENKLHPALFSPEAEHK' A
#
# COMPACT_ATOMS: atom_id res chain seq x y z
N ASP A 1 17.93 7.17 10.53
CA ASP A 1 17.46 7.03 9.13
C ASP A 1 16.58 5.81 8.87
N ILE A 2 17.07 4.57 9.02
CA ILE A 2 16.24 3.37 8.75
C ILE A 2 14.95 3.33 9.58
N ILE A 3 15.02 3.71 10.86
CA ILE A 3 13.83 3.76 11.73
C ILE A 3 12.80 4.76 11.20
N ASN A 4 13.23 5.96 10.76
CA ASN A 4 12.33 6.97 10.22
C ASN A 4 11.67 6.48 8.93
N LEU A 5 12.47 5.90 8.02
CA LEU A 5 11.96 5.29 6.79
C LEU A 5 10.93 4.19 7.07
N LEU A 6 11.18 3.33 8.07
CA LEU A 6 10.22 2.31 8.46
C LEU A 6 8.95 2.93 9.04
N CYS A 7 9.07 3.92 9.93
CA CYS A 7 7.93 4.62 10.52
C CYS A 7 7.05 5.29 9.46
N GLU A 8 7.66 5.99 8.49
CA GLU A 8 6.95 6.63 7.38
C GLU A 8 6.18 5.59 6.55
N ASN A 9 6.82 4.48 6.18
CA ASN A 9 6.15 3.42 5.43
C ASN A 9 5.01 2.75 6.22
N LEU A 10 5.20 2.53 7.53
CA LEU A 10 4.16 1.98 8.40
C LEU A 10 2.99 2.97 8.58
N GLU A 11 3.26 4.26 8.61
CA GLU A 11 2.22 5.29 8.64
C GLU A 11 1.42 5.33 7.35
N VAL A 12 2.09 5.29 6.19
CA VAL A 12 1.44 5.19 4.86
C VAL A 12 0.57 3.93 4.79
N TYR A 13 1.09 2.80 5.25
CA TYR A 13 0.34 1.53 5.32
C TYR A 13 -0.90 1.64 6.22
N ARG A 14 -0.73 2.15 7.45
CA ARG A 14 -1.81 2.31 8.43
C ARG A 14 -2.91 3.23 7.93
N THR A 15 -2.54 4.36 7.33
CA THR A 15 -3.49 5.34 6.78
C THR A 15 -4.23 4.79 5.55
N GLY A 16 -3.53 4.07 4.67
CA GLY A 16 -4.15 3.36 3.55
C GLY A 16 -5.16 2.30 4.01
N GLN A 17 -4.81 1.50 5.01
CA GLN A 17 -5.75 0.52 5.58
C GLN A 17 -6.97 1.17 6.23
N ALA A 18 -6.79 2.27 6.96
CA ALA A 18 -7.88 2.99 7.61
C ALA A 18 -8.91 3.51 6.59
N LYS A 19 -8.46 3.88 5.39
CA LYS A 19 -9.33 4.33 4.29
C LYS A 19 -10.12 3.20 3.63
N ILE A 20 -9.56 2.00 3.54
CA ILE A 20 -10.27 0.82 3.04
C ILE A 20 -11.30 0.34 4.07
N GLY A 21 -10.96 0.48 5.36
CA GLY A 21 -11.79 0.05 6.48
C GLY A 21 -11.46 -1.37 6.92
N LYS A 22 -11.36 -1.57 8.24
CA LYS A 22 -10.92 -2.84 8.84
C LYS A 22 -11.84 -4.02 8.50
N HIS A 23 -13.16 -3.80 8.54
CA HIS A 23 -14.17 -4.81 8.23
C HIS A 23 -14.19 -5.21 6.75
N GLU A 24 -13.86 -4.28 5.84
CA GLU A 24 -13.69 -4.59 4.42
C GLU A 24 -12.42 -5.40 4.22
N LEU A 25 -11.29 -4.97 4.80
CA LEU A 25 -10.02 -5.71 4.71
C LEU A 25 -10.16 -7.15 5.22
N GLU A 26 -10.82 -7.37 6.37
CA GLU A 26 -10.99 -8.71 6.95
C GLU A 26 -11.68 -9.71 6.01
N LYS A 27 -12.57 -9.24 5.12
CA LYS A 27 -13.29 -10.07 4.14
C LYS A 27 -12.48 -10.39 2.88
N LEU A 28 -11.42 -9.64 2.64
CA LEU A 28 -10.62 -9.75 1.41
C LEU A 28 -9.51 -10.79 1.54
N THR A 29 -9.18 -11.40 0.41
CA THR A 29 -7.95 -12.20 0.28
C THR A 29 -6.73 -11.28 0.34
N VAL A 30 -5.56 -11.86 0.63
CA VAL A 30 -4.30 -11.10 0.73
C VAL A 30 -4.00 -10.33 -0.57
N ASP A 31 -4.23 -10.96 -1.72
CA ASP A 31 -4.04 -10.37 -3.04
C ASP A 31 -4.99 -9.19 -3.31
N GLU A 32 -6.26 -9.32 -2.91
CA GLU A 32 -7.26 -8.26 -3.07
C GLU A 32 -7.01 -7.09 -2.09
N ARG A 33 -6.52 -7.38 -0.87
CA ARG A 33 -6.06 -6.34 0.07
C ARG A 33 -4.90 -5.54 -0.53
N ASP A 34 -3.93 -6.23 -1.12
CA ASP A 34 -2.76 -5.60 -1.75
C ASP A 34 -3.17 -4.72 -2.94
N ARG A 35 -4.05 -5.22 -3.83
CA ARG A 35 -4.59 -4.42 -4.94
C ARG A 35 -5.31 -3.17 -4.46
N ARG A 36 -6.23 -3.29 -3.49
CA ARG A 36 -6.96 -2.13 -2.96
C ARG A 36 -6.03 -1.13 -2.28
N LEU A 37 -5.04 -1.61 -1.53
CA LEU A 37 -4.06 -0.74 -0.89
C LEU A 37 -3.22 0.00 -1.94
N LYS A 38 -2.74 -0.70 -2.98
CA LYS A 38 -2.03 -0.05 -4.10
C LYS A 38 -2.87 1.02 -4.79
N LEU A 39 -4.17 0.77 -5.01
CA LEU A 39 -5.09 1.76 -5.59
C LEU A 39 -5.24 3.00 -4.71
N VAL A 40 -5.44 2.82 -3.39
CA VAL A 40 -5.53 3.94 -2.43
C VAL A 40 -4.24 4.75 -2.40
N LEU A 41 -3.09 4.07 -2.34
CA LEU A 41 -1.78 4.73 -2.31
C LEU A 41 -1.47 5.44 -3.62
N ALA A 42 -1.85 4.87 -4.76
CA ALA A 42 -1.67 5.49 -6.07
C ALA A 42 -2.52 6.75 -6.23
N ALA A 43 -3.78 6.71 -5.78
CA ALA A 43 -4.66 7.87 -5.78
C ALA A 43 -4.14 9.03 -4.89
N GLU A 44 -3.39 8.71 -3.85
CA GLU A 44 -2.76 9.70 -2.97
C GLU A 44 -1.35 10.13 -3.40
N ASN A 45 -0.84 9.61 -4.52
CA ASN A 45 0.55 9.81 -4.96
C ASN A 45 1.59 9.39 -3.89
N LYS A 46 1.23 8.42 -3.05
CA LYS A 46 2.06 7.85 -1.97
C LYS A 46 2.59 6.46 -2.29
N LEU A 47 2.18 5.89 -3.43
CA LEU A 47 2.72 4.62 -3.88
C LEU A 47 4.15 4.86 -4.40
N HIS A 48 5.11 4.05 -3.93
CA HIS A 48 6.51 4.22 -4.31
C HIS A 48 6.70 4.00 -5.82
N PRO A 49 7.52 4.80 -6.54
CA PRO A 49 7.71 4.68 -7.99
C PRO A 49 8.11 3.28 -8.47
N ALA A 50 8.90 2.57 -7.68
CA ALA A 50 9.30 1.19 -7.96
C ALA A 50 8.11 0.19 -7.99
N LEU A 51 6.94 0.56 -7.48
CA LEU A 51 5.72 -0.27 -7.49
C LEU A 51 4.77 0.07 -8.65
N PHE A 52 5.01 1.17 -9.37
CA PHE A 52 4.31 1.57 -10.59
C PHE A 52 5.02 1.11 -11.87
N SER A 53 6.32 0.84 -11.76
CA SER A 53 7.18 0.61 -12.90
C SER A 53 6.82 -0.72 -13.59
N PRO A 54 6.59 -0.72 -14.91
CA PRO A 54 6.40 -1.95 -15.68
C PRO A 54 7.64 -2.86 -15.63
N GLU A 55 8.81 -2.32 -15.26
CA GLU A 55 10.02 -3.12 -14.99
C GLU A 55 9.97 -3.91 -13.67
N ALA A 56 9.00 -3.64 -12.77
CA ALA A 56 8.78 -4.43 -11.55
C ALA A 56 7.83 -5.62 -11.77
N GLU A 57 7.18 -5.70 -12.94
CA GLU A 57 6.36 -6.83 -13.35
C GLU A 57 7.28 -7.87 -14.03
N HIS A 58 7.81 -8.79 -13.23
CA HIS A 58 8.66 -9.94 -13.64
C HIS A 58 10.07 -9.63 -14.17
N LYS A 59 11.06 -10.14 -13.42
CA LYS A 59 12.16 -10.92 -14.01
C LYS A 59 12.52 -12.10 -13.11
#